data_AF-A0A7Y2C800-F1
#
_entry.id   AF-A0A7Y2C800-F1
#
_cell.length_a   1.000
_cell.length_b   1.000
_cell.length_c   1.000
_cell.angle_alpha   90.00
_cell.angle_beta   90.00
_cell.angle_gamma   90.00
#
_symmetry.space_group_name_H-M   'P 1'
#
loop_
_entity.id
_entity.type
_entity.pdbx_description
1 polymer ?
#
loop_
_entity_poly.entity_id
_entity_poly.type
_entity_poly.pdbx_seq_one_letter_code
_entity_poly.pdbx_strand_id
1 'polypeptide(L)'
;MSLEVQLLWLPRAGASTLEYEALCVHDRSDSLPFRIALADPDPETVRPELWADLLARGFVDEGALTLDSVGTDLFLRQAAYAACVASEPLASNKIEPARTGFAGLTISPDNSWRLVCSPGYCVVKLCSTAASHSLVESDADDETDDPQTANRPVCIPRPGALANRSMIS
;
A
#
# COMPACT_ATOMS: atom_id res chain seq x y z
N MET A 1 -18.67 14.36 13.84
CA MET A 1 -17.41 15.01 13.46
C MET A 1 -17.16 14.66 12.00
N SER A 2 -17.04 15.65 11.13
CA SER A 2 -16.63 15.42 9.73
C SER A 2 -15.12 15.30 9.69
N LEU A 3 -14.60 14.23 9.09
CA LEU A 3 -13.19 14.10 8.77
C LEU A 3 -12.97 14.81 7.43
N GLU A 4 -12.05 15.77 7.39
CA GLU A 4 -11.60 16.37 6.14
C GLU A 4 -10.26 15.74 5.76
N VAL A 5 -10.22 15.04 4.62
CA VAL A 5 -8.98 14.46 4.08
C VAL A 5 -8.52 15.31 2.91
N GLN A 6 -7.39 15.98 3.06
CA GLN A 6 -6.75 16.71 1.97
C GLN A 6 -5.54 15.91 1.48
N LEU A 7 -5.60 15.49 0.22
CA LEU A 7 -4.46 14.87 -0.44
C LEU A 7 -3.64 15.96 -1.13
N LEU A 8 -2.37 16.07 -0.75
CA LEU A 8 -1.43 17.00 -1.35
C LEU A 8 -0.29 16.22 -2.00
N TRP A 9 -0.04 16.50 -3.27
CA TRP A 9 0.86 15.71 -4.12
C TRP A 9 1.96 16.61 -4.68
N LEU A 10 3.23 16.20 -4.53
CA LEU A 10 4.39 17.06 -4.77
C LEU A 10 5.30 16.50 -5.88
N PRO A 11 5.23 16.99 -7.13
CA PRO A 11 6.05 16.50 -8.26
C PRO A 11 7.51 16.22 -7.91
N ARG A 12 8.03 15.07 -8.38
CA ARG A 12 9.41 14.62 -8.10
C ARG A 12 10.45 15.70 -8.41
N ALA A 13 10.28 16.43 -9.51
CA ALA A 13 11.10 17.56 -9.89
C ALA A 13 10.39 18.92 -9.75
N GLY A 14 9.18 18.94 -9.18
CA GLY A 14 8.40 20.17 -9.00
C GLY A 14 7.76 20.72 -10.29
N ALA A 15 7.95 20.09 -11.46
CA ALA A 15 7.67 20.72 -12.74
C ALA A 15 6.33 20.32 -13.36
N SER A 16 5.86 19.07 -13.23
CA SER A 16 4.49 18.72 -13.64
C SER A 16 3.93 17.44 -13.00
N THR A 17 2.60 17.32 -12.99
CA THR A 17 1.90 16.10 -12.52
C THR A 17 2.10 14.89 -13.45
N LEU A 18 2.62 15.08 -14.66
CA LEU A 18 2.93 14.01 -15.62
C LEU A 18 4.26 13.30 -15.33
N GLU A 19 5.07 13.83 -14.40
CA GLU A 19 6.39 13.28 -14.04
C GLU A 19 6.31 12.06 -13.11
N TYR A 20 5.10 11.63 -12.77
CA TYR A 20 4.91 10.58 -11.79
C TYR A 20 4.45 9.28 -12.43
N GLU A 21 5.24 8.26 -12.16
CA GLU A 21 4.96 6.87 -12.49
C GLU A 21 4.08 6.22 -11.41
N ALA A 22 4.13 6.73 -10.17
CA ALA A 22 3.33 6.21 -9.06
C ALA A 22 1.83 6.49 -9.23
N LEU A 23 1.04 5.41 -9.18
CA LEU A 23 -0.41 5.44 -9.16
C LEU A 23 -0.93 5.82 -7.78
N CYS A 24 -1.91 6.74 -7.73
CA CYS A 24 -2.67 7.06 -6.54
C CYS A 24 -4.17 6.79 -6.76
N VAL A 25 -4.78 6.03 -5.86
CA VAL A 25 -6.22 5.73 -5.85
C VAL A 25 -6.76 6.09 -4.48
N HIS A 26 -7.93 6.71 -4.41
CA HIS A 26 -8.59 7.02 -3.14
C HIS A 26 -10.10 6.99 -3.27
N ASP A 27 -10.78 6.83 -2.14
CA ASP A 27 -12.23 6.93 -2.06
C ASP A 27 -12.68 8.31 -2.56
N ARG A 28 -13.72 8.31 -3.39
CA ARG A 28 -14.37 9.54 -3.87
C ARG A 28 -15.46 10.04 -2.94
N SER A 29 -15.72 9.30 -1.86
CA SER A 29 -16.75 9.57 -0.88
C SER A 29 -16.13 10.18 0.37
N ASP A 30 -16.80 11.19 0.95
CA ASP A 30 -16.46 11.74 2.26
C ASP A 30 -16.96 10.86 3.43
N SER A 31 -17.40 9.62 3.13
CA SER A 31 -17.89 8.65 4.11
C SER A 31 -16.76 7.78 4.67
N LEU A 32 -16.88 7.42 5.95
CA LEU A 32 -16.00 6.41 6.55
C LEU A 32 -16.54 4.98 6.29
N PRO A 33 -15.66 3.97 6.13
CA PRO A 33 -14.20 4.09 6.13
C PRO A 33 -13.68 4.79 4.86
N PHE A 34 -12.66 5.63 5.02
CA PHE A 34 -11.96 6.30 3.92
C PHE A 34 -10.66 5.56 3.60
N ARG A 35 -10.40 5.29 2.32
CA ARG A 35 -9.23 4.56 1.85
C ARG A 35 -8.45 5.36 0.82
N ILE A 36 -7.14 5.24 0.90
CA ILE A 36 -6.20 5.74 -0.10
C ILE A 36 -5.09 4.73 -0.29
N ALA A 37 -4.66 4.51 -1.52
CA ALA A 37 -3.54 3.68 -1.90
C ALA A 37 -2.59 4.42 -2.84
N LEU A 38 -1.32 4.13 -2.67
CA LEU A 38 -0.21 4.51 -3.53
C LEU A 38 0.46 3.24 -4.01
N ALA A 39 0.72 3.14 -5.30
CA ALA A 39 1.44 2.04 -5.91
C ALA A 39 2.46 2.59 -6.91
N ASP A 40 3.75 2.39 -6.63
CA ASP A 40 4.88 2.74 -7.48
C ASP A 40 5.19 1.54 -8.40
N PRO A 41 4.91 1.64 -9.71
CA PRO A 41 5.19 0.57 -10.67
C PRO A 41 6.69 0.29 -10.75
N ASP A 42 7.11 -0.97 -10.58
CA ASP A 42 8.50 -1.36 -10.82
C ASP A 42 8.75 -1.54 -12.33
N PRO A 43 9.65 -0.78 -12.97
CA PRO A 43 9.88 -0.88 -14.42
C PRO A 43 10.42 -2.25 -14.87
N GLU A 44 10.92 -3.09 -13.96
CA GLU A 44 11.32 -4.47 -14.25
C GLU A 44 10.13 -5.44 -14.33
N THR A 45 8.95 -5.02 -13.85
CA THR A 45 7.71 -5.81 -13.92
C THR A 45 7.08 -5.73 -15.31
N VAL A 46 6.59 -6.86 -15.82
CA VAL A 46 5.86 -6.90 -17.09
C VAL A 46 4.51 -6.18 -16.93
N ARG A 47 4.27 -5.09 -17.65
CA ARG A 47 3.06 -4.23 -17.44
C ARG A 47 2.96 -3.74 -16.00
N PRO A 48 3.92 -2.92 -15.55
CA PRO A 48 4.02 -2.52 -14.16
C PRO A 48 2.80 -1.68 -13.72
N GLU A 49 2.21 -0.91 -14.63
CA GLU A 49 1.03 -0.09 -14.36
C GLU A 49 -0.21 -0.95 -14.06
N LEU A 50 -0.33 -2.11 -14.73
CA LEU A 50 -1.42 -3.05 -14.47
C LEU A 50 -1.29 -3.64 -13.06
N TRP A 51 -0.08 -4.02 -12.65
CA TRP A 51 0.13 -4.57 -11.32
C TRP A 51 -0.15 -3.53 -10.22
N ALA A 52 0.35 -2.31 -10.41
CA ALA A 52 0.07 -1.18 -9.53
C ALA A 52 -1.45 -0.89 -9.42
N ASP A 53 -2.18 -0.91 -10.54
CA ASP A 53 -3.63 -0.68 -10.57
C ASP A 53 -4.42 -1.76 -9.85
N LEU A 54 -4.11 -3.05 -10.07
CA LEU A 54 -4.76 -4.17 -9.39
C LEU A 54 -4.59 -4.11 -7.85
N LEU A 55 -3.43 -3.69 -7.37
CA LEU A 55 -3.17 -3.51 -5.95
C LEU A 55 -3.92 -2.29 -5.39
N ALA A 56 -3.75 -1.11 -6.01
CA ALA A 56 -4.30 0.13 -5.50
C ALA A 56 -5.83 0.15 -5.53
N ARG A 57 -6.45 -0.27 -6.64
CA ARG A 57 -7.92 -0.38 -6.74
C ARG A 57 -8.46 -1.48 -5.88
N GLY A 58 -7.79 -2.62 -5.84
CA GLY A 58 -8.19 -3.70 -4.96
C GLY A 58 -8.26 -3.27 -3.49
N PHE A 59 -7.29 -2.48 -3.03
CA PHE A 59 -7.33 -1.93 -1.68
C PHE A 59 -8.48 -0.93 -1.47
N VAL A 60 -8.63 0.04 -2.38
CA VAL A 60 -9.61 1.14 -2.21
C VAL A 60 -11.03 0.68 -2.47
N ASP A 61 -11.29 0.08 -3.63
CA ASP A 61 -12.63 -0.24 -4.13
C ASP A 61 -13.22 -1.48 -3.44
N GLU A 62 -12.40 -2.48 -3.11
CA GLU A 62 -12.86 -3.73 -2.50
C GLU A 62 -12.59 -3.82 -1.00
N GLY A 63 -11.79 -2.90 -0.44
CA GLY A 63 -11.35 -2.97 0.96
C GLY A 63 -10.46 -4.18 1.26
N ALA A 64 -9.76 -4.69 0.24
CA ALA A 64 -8.87 -5.85 0.33
C ALA A 64 -7.54 -5.52 1.02
N LEU A 65 -6.67 -6.53 1.10
CA LEU A 65 -5.34 -6.48 1.73
C LEU A 65 -5.43 -6.12 3.22
N THR A 66 -6.40 -6.70 3.93
CA THR A 66 -6.49 -6.59 5.39
C THR A 66 -5.54 -7.57 6.05
N LEU A 67 -5.25 -7.37 7.35
CA LEU A 67 -4.40 -8.31 8.11
C LEU A 67 -4.86 -9.76 7.97
N ASP A 68 -6.17 -10.00 7.95
CA ASP A 68 -6.76 -11.34 7.91
C ASP A 68 -6.85 -11.92 6.49
N SER A 69 -6.73 -11.08 5.46
CA SER A 69 -7.01 -11.45 4.07
C SER A 69 -5.81 -11.26 3.13
N VAL A 70 -4.74 -10.60 3.56
CA VAL A 70 -3.62 -10.18 2.71
C VAL A 70 -3.04 -11.31 1.86
N GLY A 71 -2.89 -12.52 2.41
CA GLY A 71 -2.38 -13.66 1.65
C GLY A 71 -3.31 -14.09 0.51
N THR A 72 -4.60 -14.23 0.81
CA THR A 72 -5.63 -14.60 -0.19
C THR A 72 -5.81 -13.50 -1.22
N ASP A 73 -5.84 -12.25 -0.77
CA ASP A 73 -6.08 -11.08 -1.61
C ASP A 73 -4.92 -10.82 -2.57
N LEU A 74 -3.68 -10.98 -2.11
CA LEU A 74 -2.50 -10.91 -2.97
C LEU A 74 -2.52 -12.03 -4.00
N PHE A 75 -2.85 -13.26 -3.59
CA PHE A 75 -2.93 -14.40 -4.51
C PHE A 75 -3.94 -14.16 -5.64
N LEU A 76 -5.14 -13.67 -5.31
CA LEU A 76 -6.17 -13.35 -6.31
C LEU A 76 -5.69 -12.28 -7.31
N ARG A 77 -5.00 -11.25 -6.83
CA ARG A 77 -4.46 -10.18 -7.67
C ARG A 77 -3.32 -10.68 -8.55
N GLN A 78 -2.42 -11.50 -8.01
CA GLN A 78 -1.36 -12.15 -8.77
C GLN A 78 -1.94 -13.04 -9.87
N ALA A 79 -3.02 -13.78 -9.58
CA ALA A 79 -3.71 -14.60 -10.57
C ALA A 79 -4.35 -13.74 -11.68
N ALA A 80 -5.02 -12.64 -11.32
CA ALA A 80 -5.60 -11.71 -12.28
C ALA A 80 -4.54 -11.05 -13.18
N TYR A 81 -3.42 -10.61 -12.58
CA TYR A 81 -2.27 -10.08 -13.30
C TYR A 81 -1.68 -11.12 -14.27
N ALA A 82 -1.42 -12.35 -13.79
CA ALA A 82 -0.87 -13.41 -14.62
C ALA A 82 -1.78 -13.76 -15.80
N ALA A 83 -3.10 -13.79 -15.60
CA ALA A 83 -4.06 -14.03 -16.67
C ALA A 83 -4.00 -12.93 -17.76
N CYS A 84 -3.88 -11.67 -17.35
CA CYS A 84 -3.73 -10.55 -18.28
C CYS A 84 -2.41 -10.62 -19.05
N VAL A 85 -1.29 -10.87 -18.37
CA VAL A 85 0.03 -10.94 -19.00
C VAL A 85 0.15 -12.16 -19.93
N ALA A 86 -0.42 -13.30 -19.55
CA ALA A 86 -0.42 -14.51 -20.37
C ALA A 86 -1.18 -14.37 -21.70
N SER A 87 -2.08 -13.39 -21.81
CA SER A 87 -2.77 -13.09 -23.07
C SER A 87 -1.89 -12.34 -24.10
N GLU A 88 -0.66 -11.94 -23.73
CA GLU A 88 0.21 -11.16 -24.59
C GLU A 88 1.20 -12.03 -25.40
N PRO A 89 1.43 -11.71 -26.70
CA PRO A 89 2.26 -12.52 -27.59
C PRO A 89 3.74 -12.65 -27.18
N LEU A 90 4.25 -11.76 -26.31
CA LEU A 90 5.66 -11.63 -25.94
C LEU A 90 5.98 -12.11 -24.51
N ALA A 91 5.00 -12.61 -23.76
CA ALA A 91 5.17 -12.95 -22.34
C ALA A 91 5.97 -14.23 -22.06
N SER A 92 6.43 -14.95 -23.10
CA SER A 92 6.90 -16.34 -22.95
C SER A 92 8.21 -16.53 -22.19
N ASN A 93 9.00 -15.47 -21.94
CA ASN A 93 10.40 -15.66 -21.52
C ASN A 93 10.81 -15.03 -20.18
N LYS A 94 9.92 -14.29 -19.49
CA LYS A 94 10.19 -13.76 -18.15
C LYS A 94 8.89 -13.58 -17.37
N ILE A 95 8.48 -14.60 -16.63
CA ILE A 95 7.53 -14.42 -15.52
C ILE A 95 8.37 -14.30 -14.25
N GLU A 96 9.13 -13.21 -14.16
CA GLU A 96 9.68 -12.79 -12.87
C GLU A 96 8.49 -12.33 -12.00
N PRO A 97 8.54 -12.50 -10.66
CA PRO A 97 7.45 -12.07 -9.80
C PRO A 97 7.23 -10.56 -9.96
N ALA A 98 5.97 -10.15 -10.14
CA ALA A 98 5.62 -8.74 -10.24
C ALA A 98 5.98 -8.01 -8.95
N ARG A 99 6.63 -6.86 -9.10
CA ARG A 99 7.11 -6.00 -8.02
C ARG A 99 6.44 -4.63 -8.13
N THR A 100 6.15 -4.04 -6.99
CA THR A 100 5.64 -2.67 -6.90
C THR A 100 5.86 -2.19 -5.49
N GLY A 101 6.23 -0.92 -5.35
CA GLY A 101 6.16 -0.25 -4.06
C GLY A 101 4.71 0.07 -3.71
N PHE A 102 4.18 -0.41 -2.60
CA PHE A 102 2.77 -0.23 -2.24
C PHE A 102 2.60 0.36 -0.86
N ALA A 103 1.66 1.30 -0.71
CA ALA A 103 1.19 1.81 0.58
C ALA A 103 -0.32 2.10 0.52
N GLY A 104 -1.10 1.47 1.40
CA GLY A 104 -2.53 1.67 1.58
C GLY A 104 -2.87 2.14 2.99
N LEU A 105 -3.64 3.23 3.11
CA LEU A 105 -4.14 3.78 4.36
C LEU A 105 -5.67 3.65 4.41
N THR A 106 -6.20 3.07 5.48
CA THR A 106 -7.62 3.08 5.82
C THR A 106 -7.85 3.92 7.06
N ILE A 107 -8.85 4.79 7.05
CA ILE A 107 -9.35 5.52 8.21
C ILE A 107 -10.76 5.01 8.51
N SER A 108 -10.95 4.46 9.70
CA SER A 108 -12.19 3.82 10.14
C SER A 108 -13.19 4.82 10.76
N PRO A 109 -14.49 4.46 10.86
CA PRO A 109 -15.51 5.29 11.51
C PRO A 109 -15.22 5.71 12.96
N ASP A 110 -14.42 4.93 13.68
CA ASP A 110 -13.99 5.19 15.05
C ASP A 110 -12.72 6.08 15.14
N ASN A 111 -12.29 6.65 14.01
CA ASN A 111 -11.03 7.40 13.85
C ASN A 111 -9.77 6.58 14.15
N SER A 112 -9.85 5.24 14.17
CA SER A 112 -8.69 4.40 14.03
C SER A 112 -8.18 4.45 12.58
N TRP A 113 -6.89 4.20 12.41
CA TRP A 113 -6.29 4.09 11.08
C TRP A 113 -5.45 2.82 11.00
N ARG A 114 -5.33 2.31 9.77
CA ARG A 114 -4.50 1.16 9.42
C ARG A 114 -3.67 1.52 8.21
N LEU A 115 -2.36 1.29 8.30
CA LEU A 115 -1.45 1.34 7.18
C LEU A 115 -1.06 -0.08 6.77
N VAL A 116 -1.03 -0.34 5.47
CA VAL A 116 -0.53 -1.55 4.83
C VAL A 116 0.54 -1.13 3.84
N CYS A 117 1.78 -1.61 3.97
CA CYS A 117 2.86 -1.21 3.06
C CYS A 117 3.79 -2.35 2.70
N SER A 118 4.31 -2.34 1.47
CA SER A 118 5.43 -3.20 1.08
C SER A 118 6.72 -2.73 1.75
N PRO A 119 7.52 -3.63 2.35
CA PRO A 119 8.80 -3.29 2.95
C PRO A 119 9.72 -2.58 1.96
N GLY A 120 10.45 -1.55 2.40
CA GLY A 120 11.52 -0.91 1.61
C GLY A 120 11.11 0.11 0.54
N TYR A 121 9.81 0.28 0.24
CA TYR A 121 9.38 1.15 -0.88
C TYR A 121 8.66 2.43 -0.48
N CYS A 122 8.25 2.60 0.77
CA CYS A 122 7.54 3.80 1.19
C CYS A 122 7.98 4.28 2.58
N VAL A 123 8.06 5.61 2.73
CA VAL A 123 8.23 6.25 4.02
C VAL A 123 6.90 6.89 4.40
N VAL A 124 6.34 6.49 5.55
CA VAL A 124 5.10 7.08 6.07
C VAL A 124 5.40 7.91 7.31
N LYS A 125 5.15 9.22 7.20
CA LYS A 125 5.31 10.16 8.31
C LYS A 125 3.95 10.59 8.84
N LEU A 126 3.74 10.41 10.13
CA LEU A 126 2.53 10.85 10.83
C LEU A 126 2.82 12.13 11.59
N CYS A 127 2.30 13.24 11.07
CA CYS A 127 2.41 14.54 11.70
C CYS A 127 1.12 14.85 12.46
N SER A 128 1.19 14.99 13.79
CA SER A 128 0.11 15.60 14.57
C SER A 128 0.53 17.00 15.02
N THR A 129 -0.45 17.87 15.27
CA THR A 129 -0.22 19.21 15.81
C THR A 129 0.42 19.21 17.20
N ALA A 130 0.46 18.07 17.89
CA ALA A 130 1.06 17.91 19.22
C ALA A 130 2.42 17.16 19.23
N ALA A 131 2.73 16.39 18.19
CA ALA A 131 3.99 15.64 18.04
C ALA A 131 4.12 15.05 16.61
N SER A 132 5.33 15.05 16.05
CA SER A 132 5.64 14.28 14.84
C SER A 132 6.18 12.90 15.22
N HIS A 133 5.52 11.84 14.75
CA HIS A 133 6.04 10.47 14.84
C HIS A 133 6.45 10.03 13.44
N SER A 134 7.73 9.69 13.26
CA SER A 134 8.21 9.07 12.03
C SER A 134 8.24 7.56 12.26
N LEU A 135 7.49 6.81 11.45
CA LEU A 135 7.65 5.36 11.35
C LEU A 135 8.49 5.12 10.10
N VAL A 136 9.77 4.85 10.31
CA VAL A 136 10.66 4.38 9.24
C VAL A 136 10.84 2.89 9.51
N GLU A 137 10.22 2.04 8.70
CA GLU A 137 10.71 0.67 8.58
C GLU A 137 11.94 0.72 7.68
N SER A 138 13.09 0.83 8.33
CA SER A 138 14.41 0.72 7.74
C SER A 138 14.85 -0.72 7.92
N ASP A 139 14.64 -1.56 6.90
CA ASP A 139 15.46 -2.75 6.69
C ASP A 139 16.28 -2.51 5.42
N ALA A 140 17.26 -1.63 5.54
CA ALA A 140 18.41 -1.60 4.65
C ALA A 140 19.61 -1.95 5.53
N ASP A 141 19.79 -3.24 5.80
CA ASP A 141 21.06 -3.92 6.08
C ASP A 141 20.77 -5.38 6.50
N ASP A 142 20.47 -6.24 5.53
CA ASP A 142 21.02 -7.60 5.55
C ASP A 142 20.89 -8.23 4.15
N GLU A 143 22.03 -8.47 3.52
CA GLU A 143 22.17 -9.35 2.37
C GLU A 143 21.79 -10.78 2.79
N THR A 144 20.50 -11.09 2.81
CA THR A 144 20.03 -12.46 2.68
C THR A 144 18.91 -12.50 1.64
N ASP A 145 19.28 -12.98 0.45
CA ASP A 145 18.41 -13.31 -0.67
C ASP A 145 17.41 -14.41 -0.27
N ASP A 146 16.41 -14.09 0.55
CA ASP A 146 15.18 -14.88 0.65
C ASP A 146 14.04 -14.13 -0.08
N PRO A 147 13.72 -14.48 -1.33
CA PRO A 147 12.70 -13.79 -2.12
C PRO A 147 11.28 -13.93 -1.55
N GLN A 148 11.06 -14.71 -0.48
CA GLN A 148 9.74 -14.92 0.11
C GLN A 148 9.37 -13.94 1.24
N THR A 149 10.33 -13.25 1.86
CA THR A 149 10.07 -12.31 2.97
C THR A 149 9.97 -10.85 2.53
N ALA A 150 10.68 -10.46 1.46
CA ALA A 150 10.78 -9.07 1.00
C ALA A 150 9.45 -8.44 0.52
N ASN A 151 8.44 -9.25 0.17
CA ASN A 151 7.19 -8.78 -0.43
C ASN A 151 5.97 -8.89 0.49
N ARG A 152 6.14 -9.12 1.79
CA ARG A 152 5.00 -9.23 2.71
C ARG A 152 4.56 -7.84 3.18
N PRO A 153 3.33 -7.42 2.89
CA PRO A 153 2.84 -6.14 3.38
C PRO A 153 2.80 -6.15 4.91
N VAL A 154 3.40 -5.15 5.55
CA VAL A 154 3.33 -4.99 6.99
C VAL A 154 2.12 -4.13 7.33
N CYS A 155 1.33 -4.58 8.30
CA CYS A 155 0.20 -3.83 8.84
C CYS A 155 0.62 -3.15 10.15
N ILE A 156 0.63 -1.82 10.18
CA ILE A 156 0.94 -1.06 11.39
C ILE A 156 -0.37 -0.51 11.98
N PRO A 157 -0.84 -1.02 13.13
CA PRO A 157 -1.95 -0.43 13.86
C PRO A 157 -1.49 0.78 14.71
N ARG A 158 -2.42 1.70 14.96
CA ARG A 158 -2.21 2.85 15.86
C ARG A 158 -1.83 2.42 17.29
N PRO A 159 -0.95 3.16 18.01
CA PRO A 159 -0.83 3.03 19.47
C PRO A 159 -2.10 3.59 20.13
N GLY A 160 -2.96 2.67 20.56
CA GLY A 160 -4.27 2.94 21.16
C GLY A 160 -5.07 1.67 21.41
N ALA A 161 -4.77 0.58 20.70
CA ALA A 161 -5.39 -0.73 20.90
C ALA A 161 -4.84 -1.56 22.08
N LEU A 162 -3.81 -1.06 22.80
CA LEU A 162 -3.21 -1.76 23.96
C LEU A 162 -3.41 -1.05 25.31
N ALA A 163 -4.05 0.12 25.34
CA ALA A 163 -4.35 0.83 26.58
C ALA A 163 -5.78 0.53 27.06
N ASN A 164 -6.08 -0.74 27.34
CA ASN A 164 -7.19 -1.19 28.19
C ASN A 164 -7.04 -2.68 28.52
N ARG A 165 -5.92 -3.06 29.12
CA ARG A 165 -5.95 -4.11 30.16
C ARG A 165 -6.00 -3.40 31.50
N SER A 166 -7.20 -3.00 31.88
CA SER A 166 -7.50 -2.58 33.25
C SER A 166 -7.10 -3.69 34.21
N MET A 167 -6.49 -3.27 35.32
CA MET A 167 -6.49 -4.00 36.58
C MET A 167 -7.85 -4.65 36.80
N ILE A 168 -7.87 -5.97 36.97
CA ILE A 168 -8.87 -6.65 37.80
C ILE A 168 -8.11 -7.71 38.60
N SER A 169 -8.09 -7.45 39.91
CA SER A 169 -7.80 -8.33 41.06
C SER A 169 -6.36 -8.81 41.28
#